data_AF-A0A4Y9A6S7-F1
#
_entry.id   AF-A0A4Y9A6S7-F1
#
_cell.length_a   1.000
_cell.length_b   1.000
_cell.length_c   1.000
_cell.angle_alpha   90.00
_cell.angle_beta   90.00
_cell.angle_gamma   90.00
#
_symmetry.space_group_name_H-M   'P 1'
#
loop_
_entity.id
_entity.type
_entity.pdbx_description
1 polymer ?
#
loop_
_entity_poly.entity_id
_entity_poly.type
_entity_poly.pdbx_seq_one_letter_code
_entity_poly.pdbx_strand_id
1 'polypeptide(L)'
;MPWSDISSLLIIIALACWCFSLMRKNDALKRENNRLLKKTGEYEDIKSEAKEILSTSTEVKAVKSLREKYGLSLVDAKKVVDSVK
;
A
#
# COMPACT_ATOMS: atom_id res chain seq x y z
N MET A 1 -35.58 -3.24 23.80
CA MET A 1 -34.52 -3.53 22.82
C MET A 1 -34.70 -4.98 22.39
N PRO A 2 -35.20 -5.24 21.18
CA PRO A 2 -35.45 -6.62 20.74
C PRO A 2 -34.13 -7.40 20.64
N TRP A 3 -34.17 -8.67 21.03
CA TRP A 3 -32.99 -9.56 21.07
C TRP A 3 -32.25 -9.69 19.72
N SER A 4 -32.95 -9.40 18.62
CA SER A 4 -32.39 -9.28 17.27
C SER A 4 -31.31 -8.20 17.16
N ASP A 5 -31.48 -7.08 17.87
CA ASP A 5 -30.57 -5.93 17.80
C ASP A 5 -29.28 -6.22 18.58
N ILE A 6 -29.37 -6.99 19.65
CA ILE A 6 -28.20 -7.42 20.43
C ILE A 6 -27.37 -8.43 19.62
N SER A 7 -28.02 -9.37 18.95
CA SER A 7 -27.35 -10.35 18.09
C SER A 7 -26.66 -9.69 16.89
N SER A 8 -27.30 -8.71 16.25
CA SER A 8 -26.68 -7.98 15.13
C SER A 8 -25.48 -7.14 15.58
N LEU A 9 -25.55 -6.49 16.74
CA LEU A 9 -24.42 -5.76 17.32
C LEU A 9 -23.23 -6.68 17.63
N LEU A 10 -23.47 -7.88 18.16
CA LEU A 10 -22.40 -8.86 18.42
C LEU A 10 -21.71 -9.32 17.12
N ILE A 11 -22.48 -9.56 16.06
CA ILE A 11 -21.94 -9.92 14.73
C ILE A 11 -21.10 -8.78 14.16
N ILE A 12 -21.57 -7.53 14.26
CA ILE A 12 -20.82 -6.36 13.79
C ILE A 12 -19.49 -6.22 14.54
N ILE A 13 -19.49 -6.40 15.86
CA ILE A 13 -18.26 -6.35 16.66
C ILE A 13 -17.30 -7.47 16.25
N ALA A 14 -17.79 -8.70 16.07
CA ALA A 14 -16.96 -9.82 15.63
C ALA A 14 -16.34 -9.56 14.24
N LEU A 15 -17.10 -9.04 13.29
CA LEU A 15 -16.61 -8.66 11.96
C LEU A 15 -15.61 -7.51 12.03
N ALA A 16 -15.84 -6.50 12.87
CA ALA A 16 -14.91 -5.39 13.07
C ALA A 16 -13.57 -5.89 13.66
N CYS A 17 -13.62 -6.77 14.67
CA CYS A 17 -12.42 -7.40 15.23
C CYS A 17 -11.67 -8.25 14.20
N TRP A 18 -12.39 -8.98 13.34
CA TRP A 18 -11.81 -9.77 12.26
C TRP A 18 -11.12 -8.87 11.22
N CYS A 19 -11.79 -7.81 10.76
CA CYS A 19 -11.23 -6.81 9.85
C CYS A 19 -9.98 -6.15 10.44
N PHE A 20 -10.01 -5.79 11.72
CA PHE A 20 -8.87 -5.19 12.40
C PHE A 20 -7.67 -6.16 12.50
N SER A 21 -7.95 -7.44 12.79
CA SER A 21 -6.93 -8.50 12.80
C SER A 21 -6.31 -8.70 11.41
N LEU A 22 -7.13 -8.69 10.36
CA LEU A 22 -6.67 -8.74 8.96
C LEU A 22 -5.78 -7.55 8.60
N MET A 23 -6.14 -6.33 9.01
CA MET A 23 -5.32 -5.14 8.79
C MET A 23 -3.93 -5.29 9.43
N ARG A 24 -3.86 -5.77 10.69
CA ARG A 24 -2.56 -5.99 11.36
C ARG A 24 -1.64 -6.97 10.62
N LYS A 25 -2.20 -8.05 10.07
CA LYS A 25 -1.43 -9.02 9.28
C LYS A 25 -0.92 -8.41 7.97
N ASN A 26 -1.76 -7.61 7.31
CA ASN A 26 -1.39 -6.92 6.08
C ASN A 26 -0.24 -5.92 6.32
N ASP A 27 -0.27 -5.17 7.42
CA ASP A 27 0.79 -4.24 7.80
C ASP A 27 2.12 -4.93 8.12
N ALA A 28 2.08 -6.11 8.75
CA ALA A 28 3.28 -6.91 8.98
C ALA A 28 3.90 -7.38 7.66
N LEU A 29 3.08 -7.91 6.75
CA LEU A 29 3.53 -8.33 5.41
C LEU A 29 4.11 -7.16 4.61
N LYS A 30 3.46 -5.98 4.67
CA LYS A 30 3.92 -4.77 3.98
C LYS A 30 5.28 -4.31 4.48
N ARG A 31 5.54 -4.45 5.79
CA ARG A 31 6.86 -4.14 6.38
C ARG A 31 7.93 -5.12 5.92
N GLU A 32 7.65 -6.42 5.88
CA GLU A 32 8.61 -7.40 5.40
C GLU A 32 8.91 -7.21 3.91
N ASN A 33 7.88 -7.00 3.09
CA ASN A 33 8.05 -6.73 1.67
C ASN A 33 8.94 -5.49 1.43
N ASN A 34 8.71 -4.39 2.16
CA ASN A 34 9.57 -3.21 2.09
C ASN A 34 11.02 -3.47 2.58
N ARG A 35 11.21 -4.35 3.57
CA ARG A 35 12.56 -4.76 4.00
C ARG A 35 13.27 -5.59 2.94
N LEU A 36 12.54 -6.49 2.27
CA LEU A 36 13.09 -7.29 1.17
C LEU A 36 13.46 -6.38 -0.01
N LEU A 37 12.58 -5.50 -0.45
CA LEU A 37 12.85 -4.53 -1.53
C LEU A 37 14.13 -3.71 -1.28
N LYS A 38 14.36 -3.28 -0.03
CA LYS A 38 15.61 -2.59 0.36
C LYS A 38 16.84 -3.50 0.33
N LYS A 39 16.68 -4.78 0.66
CA LYS A 39 17.79 -5.75 0.69
C LYS A 39 18.19 -6.21 -0.73
N THR A 40 17.22 -6.34 -1.63
CA THR A 40 17.46 -6.81 -3.01
C THR A 40 17.96 -5.70 -3.93
N GLY A 41 17.94 -4.43 -3.51
CA GLY A 41 18.32 -3.30 -4.36
C GLY A 41 17.23 -2.85 -5.32
N GLU A 42 16.15 -3.63 -5.51
CA GLU A 42 14.99 -3.28 -6.35
C GLU A 42 14.39 -1.91 -6.00
N TYR A 43 14.48 -1.48 -4.73
CA TYR A 43 14.00 -0.16 -4.33
C TYR A 43 14.78 1.00 -4.99
N GLU A 44 16.09 0.82 -5.23
CA GLU A 44 16.90 1.82 -5.95
C GLU A 44 16.61 1.79 -7.46
N ASP A 45 16.35 0.62 -8.03
CA ASP A 45 15.91 0.50 -9.44
C ASP A 45 14.57 1.20 -9.67
N ILE A 46 13.61 0.97 -8.78
CA ILE A 46 12.29 1.62 -8.78
C ILE A 46 12.44 3.15 -8.69
N LYS A 47 13.36 3.65 -7.86
CA LYS A 47 13.65 5.09 -7.77
C LYS A 47 14.29 5.65 -9.03
N SER A 48 15.28 4.95 -9.60
CA SER A 48 15.95 5.38 -10.82
C SER A 48 14.94 5.53 -11.95
N GLU A 49 14.07 4.54 -12.10
CA GLU A 49 13.01 4.58 -13.10
C GLU A 49 11.94 5.63 -12.78
N ALA A 50 11.57 5.82 -11.51
CA ALA A 50 10.70 6.92 -11.10
C ALA A 50 11.27 8.28 -11.49
N LYS A 51 12.58 8.48 -11.33
CA LYS A 51 13.29 9.71 -11.69
C LYS A 51 13.31 9.93 -13.20
N GLU A 52 13.53 8.87 -13.98
CA GLU A 52 13.50 8.93 -15.45
C GLU A 52 12.10 9.30 -15.96
N ILE A 53 11.07 8.65 -15.43
CA ILE A 53 9.68 8.92 -15.81
C ILE A 53 9.26 10.33 -15.37
N LEU A 54 9.67 10.80 -14.18
CA LEU A 54 9.39 12.15 -13.70
C LEU A 54 10.12 13.22 -14.52
N SER A 55 11.31 12.91 -15.04
CA SER A 55 12.06 13.83 -15.91
C SER A 55 11.39 13.98 -17.29
N THR A 56 10.66 12.95 -17.72
CA THR A 56 10.05 12.90 -19.07
C THR A 56 8.54 13.19 -19.05
N SER A 57 7.89 13.16 -17.88
CA SER A 57 6.43 13.24 -17.76
C SER A 57 5.97 13.91 -16.46
N THR A 58 4.66 14.14 -16.34
CA THR A 58 4.07 14.75 -15.14
C THR A 58 4.04 13.78 -13.96
N GLU A 59 4.06 14.32 -12.74
CA GLU A 59 4.01 13.55 -11.48
C GLU A 59 2.89 12.49 -11.48
N VAL A 60 1.71 12.86 -11.98
CA VAL A 60 0.55 11.95 -12.08
C VAL A 60 0.82 10.77 -13.01
N LYS A 61 1.51 10.99 -14.15
CA LYS A 61 1.89 9.92 -15.08
C LYS A 61 2.96 9.02 -14.45
N ALA A 62 3.95 9.58 -13.79
CA ALA A 62 4.98 8.82 -13.08
C ALA A 62 4.38 7.88 -12.02
N VAL A 63 3.47 8.39 -11.18
CA VAL A 63 2.76 7.59 -10.17
C VAL A 63 1.93 6.48 -10.82
N LYS A 64 1.24 6.77 -11.93
CA LYS A 64 0.43 5.78 -12.64
C LYS A 64 1.29 4.67 -13.25
N SER A 65 2.39 5.03 -13.93
CA SER A 65 3.31 4.09 -14.55
C SER A 65 3.97 3.16 -13.52
N LEU A 66 4.44 3.70 -12.40
CA LEU A 66 5.04 2.89 -11.32
C LEU A 66 4.03 1.91 -10.70
N ARG A 67 2.79 2.36 -10.53
CA ARG A 67 1.71 1.51 -9.99
C ARG A 67 1.35 0.37 -10.94
N GLU A 68 1.27 0.62 -12.24
CA GLU A 68 0.96 -0.42 -13.24
C GLU A 68 2.14 -1.40 -13.40
N LYS A 69 3.38 -0.90 -13.39
CA LYS A 69 4.58 -1.73 -13.62
C LYS A 69 4.98 -2.58 -12.41
N TYR A 70 4.94 -2.02 -11.21
CA TYR A 70 5.39 -2.68 -9.98
C TYR A 70 4.23 -3.14 -9.07
N GLY A 71 2.98 -2.99 -9.52
CA GLY A 71 1.79 -3.35 -8.73
C GLY A 71 1.63 -2.54 -7.44
N LEU A 72 2.28 -1.37 -7.36
CA LEU A 72 2.28 -0.56 -6.14
C LEU A 72 0.91 0.05 -5.86
N SER A 73 0.56 0.18 -4.58
CA SER A 73 -0.60 0.99 -4.21
C SER A 73 -0.37 2.45 -4.59
N LEU A 74 -1.44 3.22 -4.76
CA LEU A 74 -1.34 4.66 -5.10
C LEU A 74 -0.45 5.43 -4.12
N VAL A 75 -0.56 5.11 -2.82
CA VAL A 75 0.22 5.74 -1.76
C VAL A 75 1.70 5.38 -1.86
N ASP A 76 2.00 4.11 -2.14
CA ASP A 76 3.39 3.65 -2.22
C ASP A 76 4.07 4.20 -3.48
N ALA A 77 3.39 4.19 -4.63
CA ALA A 77 3.88 4.80 -5.87
C ALA A 77 4.12 6.30 -5.72
N LYS A 78 3.19 7.01 -5.07
CA LYS A 78 3.38 8.45 -4.77
C LYS A 78 4.57 8.70 -3.86
N LYS A 79 4.76 7.89 -2.80
CA LYS A 79 5.94 8.01 -1.93
C LYS A 79 7.26 7.82 -2.67
N VAL A 80 7.32 6.91 -3.64
CA VAL A 80 8.51 6.71 -4.47
C VAL A 80 8.77 7.97 -5.30
N VAL A 81 7.77 8.47 -6.02
CA VAL A 81 7.91 9.70 -6.85
C VAL A 81 8.29 10.91 -6.00
N ASP A 82 7.64 11.10 -4.85
CA ASP A 82 7.95 12.19 -3.92
C ASP A 82 9.38 12.05 -3.34
N SER A 83 9.95 10.85 -3.27
CA SER A 83 11.31 10.63 -2.78
C SER A 83 12.42 10.94 -3.79
N VAL A 84 12.09 11.07 -5.07
CA VAL A 84 13.05 11.35 -6.16
C VAL A 84 12.90 12.73 -6.78
N LYS A 85 11.90 13.50 -6.32
CA LYS A 85 11.67 14.91 -6.65
C LYS A 85 12.67 15.79 -5.90
#